data_AF-A0A1D6I6B0-F1
#
_entry.id   AF-A0A1D6I6B0-F1
#
_cell.length_a   1.000
_cell.length_b   1.000
_cell.length_c   1.000
_cell.angle_alpha   90.00
_cell.angle_beta   90.00
_cell.angle_gamma   90.00
#
_symmetry.space_group_name_H-M   'P 1'
#
loop_
_entity.id
_entity.type
_entity.pdbx_description
1 polymer ?
#
loop_
_entity_poly.entity_id
_entity_poly.type
_entity_poly.pdbx_seq_one_letter_code
_entity_poly.pdbx_strand_id
1 'polypeptide(L)'
;MDSVGTNRPPLRPVAAAATRRSALLRPPSHLGLGNRFAETKLGIASGCGGGGGYFGKVQGFDALRSTTTKVQSGKAGRSVTKEMGHTSSGNEVPLKYSSGKAFPLGVSQVDDGLNFAIFSQHASSVTLCLNFPERGNQDDVDIVEFALDRQKNKTGDIWHVSVEGLPASGVLYGYRINGPQGWQQGHRFDDSVILLDPYAKLVYGRKHFAVEKEKPSQLFGTYDFDSSPFDWGDNYKLPNLPETDLVIYEMNVRAFTADESSRLAPAIRGSYLGVIDKIPHLLELGVNAVELLPVFEFDELELKRFPNPRDHMVNTWGYSTINFFAPMSRYASAGGGPVAASKELKQMVKAFHNSGIEVILDVVYNHTNEADDVNPYMTSFRGIDNKVYYMLDLNNSAQLLNFSGCGEYTKLQPSCCQGACT
;
A
#
# COMPACT_ATOMS: atom_id res chain seq x y z
N MET A 1 -55.88 58.90 15.35
CA MET A 1 -56.04 57.99 14.20
C MET A 1 -56.27 56.61 14.76
N ASP A 2 -57.54 56.24 14.74
CA ASP A 2 -58.19 54.91 14.76
C ASP A 2 -57.26 53.69 14.64
N SER A 3 -57.52 52.48 15.15
CA SER A 3 -58.44 51.88 16.14
C SER A 3 -58.30 50.35 15.96
N VAL A 4 -58.52 49.55 17.03
CA VAL A 4 -58.83 48.10 17.05
C VAL A 4 -57.66 47.14 16.70
N GLY A 5 -57.16 46.26 17.58
CA GLY A 5 -57.80 45.09 18.22
C GLY A 5 -57.51 43.84 17.36
N THR A 6 -56.89 42.74 17.82
CA THR A 6 -57.43 41.79 18.83
C THR A 6 -56.39 40.77 19.36
N ASN A 7 -56.60 40.44 20.64
CA ASN A 7 -56.27 39.27 21.48
C ASN A 7 -55.69 37.93 20.90
N ARG A 8 -54.52 37.52 21.45
CA ARG A 8 -54.20 36.32 22.30
C ARG A 8 -55.15 35.07 22.31
N PRO A 9 -54.71 33.86 22.77
CA PRO A 9 -53.45 33.07 22.64
C PRO A 9 -53.72 31.51 22.46
N PRO A 10 -52.98 30.53 23.05
CA PRO A 10 -52.13 29.51 22.37
C PRO A 10 -52.58 28.04 22.54
N LEU A 11 -52.03 27.05 21.83
CA LEU A 11 -52.08 25.64 22.26
C LEU A 11 -50.86 24.80 21.79
N ARG A 12 -50.16 24.16 22.75
CA ARG A 12 -49.27 22.98 22.54
C ARG A 12 -50.11 21.68 22.62
N PRO A 13 -49.50 20.48 22.72
CA PRO A 13 -49.46 19.43 21.70
C PRO A 13 -50.48 18.31 21.94
N VAL A 14 -50.80 17.51 20.92
CA VAL A 14 -51.61 16.30 21.09
C VAL A 14 -50.78 15.07 20.75
N ALA A 15 -50.50 14.28 21.78
CA ALA A 15 -50.02 12.92 21.69
C ALA A 15 -51.15 12.01 21.17
N ALA A 16 -50.84 11.15 20.19
CA ALA A 16 -51.71 10.05 19.79
C ALA A 16 -51.11 8.73 20.28
N ALA A 17 -51.69 8.20 21.35
CA ALA A 17 -51.54 6.81 21.76
C ALA A 17 -52.43 5.93 20.87
N ALA A 18 -51.84 4.92 20.22
CA ALA A 18 -52.58 3.87 19.54
C ALA A 18 -52.42 2.56 20.32
N THR A 19 -53.46 2.22 21.07
CA THR A 19 -53.69 0.92 21.69
C THR A 19 -54.11 -0.08 20.61
N ARG A 20 -53.41 -1.22 20.46
CA ARG A 20 -54.02 -2.44 19.89
C ARG A 20 -53.65 -3.68 20.69
N ARG A 21 -54.71 -4.46 20.90
CA ARG A 21 -54.82 -5.65 21.74
C ARG A 21 -54.05 -6.85 21.19
N SER A 22 -53.75 -7.76 22.12
CA SER A 22 -53.13 -9.06 21.96
C SER A 22 -53.81 -9.99 20.93
N ALA A 23 -53.00 -10.79 20.25
CA ALA A 23 -53.38 -12.16 19.89
C ALA A 23 -52.13 -13.06 19.96
N LEU A 24 -52.08 -13.88 21.01
CA LEU A 24 -51.17 -15.01 21.17
C LEU A 24 -51.55 -16.07 20.12
N LEU A 25 -50.61 -16.47 19.27
CA LEU A 25 -50.72 -17.68 18.46
C LEU A 25 -49.75 -18.72 19.01
N ARG A 26 -50.33 -19.74 19.66
CA ARG A 26 -49.64 -21.00 20.01
C ARG A 26 -49.45 -21.84 18.72
N PRO A 27 -48.34 -22.60 18.61
CA PRO A 27 -48.14 -23.54 17.52
C PRO A 27 -48.94 -24.84 17.76
N PRO A 28 -49.29 -25.62 16.72
CA PRO A 28 -49.90 -26.93 16.89
C PRO A 28 -48.82 -28.01 17.11
N SER A 29 -49.10 -28.90 18.06
CA SER A 29 -48.41 -30.18 18.27
C SER A 29 -49.28 -31.34 17.80
N HIS A 30 -48.72 -32.28 17.03
CA HIS A 30 -48.59 -33.70 17.39
C HIS A 30 -48.15 -34.62 16.23
N LEU A 31 -47.13 -35.45 16.52
CA LEU A 31 -46.89 -36.87 16.16
C LEU A 31 -47.02 -37.29 14.68
N GLY A 32 -46.09 -38.00 14.03
CA GLY A 32 -44.91 -38.77 14.41
C GLY A 32 -44.57 -39.75 13.25
N LEU A 33 -43.38 -40.36 13.32
CA LEU A 33 -42.82 -41.46 12.49
C LEU A 33 -41.96 -41.08 11.26
N GLY A 34 -40.64 -41.22 11.45
CA GLY A 34 -39.89 -42.27 10.75
C GLY A 34 -38.81 -41.86 9.74
N ASN A 35 -37.55 -42.24 10.06
CA ASN A 35 -36.42 -42.52 9.13
C ASN A 35 -35.77 -41.30 8.43
N ARG A 36 -34.44 -41.14 8.32
CA ARG A 36 -33.25 -41.98 8.51
C ARG A 36 -32.05 -41.03 8.71
N PHE A 37 -31.17 -41.33 9.67
CA PHE A 37 -29.82 -40.77 9.73
C PHE A 37 -28.91 -41.55 8.78
N ALA A 38 -28.07 -40.83 8.04
CA ALA A 38 -26.93 -41.39 7.32
C ALA A 38 -25.65 -40.74 7.87
N GLU A 39 -25.09 -41.38 8.90
CA GLU A 39 -23.65 -41.35 9.16
C GLU A 39 -23.03 -42.54 8.42
N THR A 40 -21.94 -42.33 7.70
CA THR A 40 -21.10 -43.46 7.27
C THR A 40 -19.66 -43.21 7.70
N LYS A 41 -19.27 -44.02 8.68
CA LYS A 41 -17.94 -44.24 9.24
C LYS A 41 -16.93 -44.66 8.16
N LEU A 42 -15.68 -44.18 8.32
CA LEU A 42 -14.50 -44.81 7.76
C LEU A 42 -14.37 -46.25 8.31
N GLY A 43 -14.26 -47.21 7.41
CA GLY A 43 -13.96 -48.60 7.72
C GLY A 43 -12.46 -48.89 7.68
N ILE A 44 -11.97 -49.58 8.71
CA ILE A 44 -10.72 -50.33 8.73
C ILE A 44 -11.05 -51.79 8.46
N ALA A 45 -10.28 -52.46 7.60
CA ALA A 45 -10.14 -53.92 7.60
C ALA A 45 -8.76 -54.35 7.05
N SER A 46 -8.22 -55.44 7.58
CA SER A 46 -6.86 -55.97 7.41
C SER A 46 -6.83 -57.36 6.76
N GLY A 47 -5.69 -57.70 6.13
CA GLY A 47 -5.12 -59.07 5.92
C GLY A 47 -5.55 -59.84 4.66
N CYS A 48 -4.75 -60.66 3.95
CA CYS A 48 -3.37 -61.19 4.10
C CYS A 48 -2.88 -61.87 2.79
N GLY A 49 -1.55 -61.86 2.56
CA GLY A 49 -0.71 -62.89 1.87
C GLY A 49 -0.70 -62.93 0.33
N GLY A 50 0.42 -63.06 -0.40
CA GLY A 50 1.85 -63.21 -0.07
C GLY A 50 2.68 -63.49 -1.35
N GLY A 51 4.01 -63.27 -1.27
CA GLY A 51 5.03 -63.99 -2.07
C GLY A 51 5.60 -63.34 -3.34
N GLY A 52 6.92 -63.11 -3.36
CA GLY A 52 7.72 -63.01 -4.60
C GLY A 52 8.62 -61.77 -4.67
N GLY A 53 9.86 -61.87 -4.19
CA GLY A 53 10.83 -60.78 -4.23
C GLY A 53 11.52 -60.58 -5.58
N TYR A 54 12.14 -59.41 -5.76
CA TYR A 54 13.37 -59.23 -6.55
C TYR A 54 14.09 -57.96 -6.08
N PHE A 55 15.39 -58.10 -5.82
CA PHE A 55 16.35 -57.05 -5.49
C PHE A 55 16.56 -56.10 -6.69
N GLY A 56 16.67 -54.79 -6.44
CA GLY A 56 17.07 -53.80 -7.45
C GLY A 56 17.52 -52.48 -6.81
N LYS A 57 18.81 -52.19 -6.93
CA LYS A 57 19.58 -51.08 -6.35
C LYS A 57 18.99 -49.68 -6.61
N VAL A 58 19.06 -48.82 -5.58
CA VAL A 58 19.02 -47.36 -5.72
C VAL A 58 20.45 -46.90 -6.04
N GLN A 59 20.66 -46.32 -7.23
CA GLN A 59 21.87 -45.58 -7.59
C GLN A 59 21.54 -44.10 -7.58
N GLY A 60 22.28 -43.34 -6.77
CA GLY A 60 22.36 -41.89 -6.88
C GLY A 60 23.04 -41.50 -8.19
N PHE A 61 22.54 -40.43 -8.79
CA PHE A 61 23.20 -39.77 -9.92
C PHE A 61 23.58 -38.36 -9.52
N ASP A 62 24.88 -38.21 -9.22
CA ASP A 62 25.60 -36.95 -9.35
C ASP A 62 25.64 -36.56 -10.84
N ALA A 63 25.20 -35.35 -11.15
CA ALA A 63 25.39 -34.75 -12.46
C ALA A 63 26.43 -33.63 -12.36
N LEU A 64 27.70 -34.00 -12.57
CA LEU A 64 28.74 -33.08 -13.00
C LEU A 64 28.33 -32.43 -14.34
N ARG A 65 28.36 -31.09 -14.42
CA ARG A 65 28.54 -30.40 -15.70
C ARG A 65 29.81 -29.55 -15.64
N SER A 66 30.77 -30.01 -16.45
CA SER A 66 31.99 -29.32 -16.84
C SER A 66 31.65 -28.18 -17.81
N THR A 67 32.24 -27.01 -17.60
CA THR A 67 32.46 -26.03 -18.68
C THR A 67 33.89 -25.49 -18.62
N THR A 68 34.50 -25.56 -19.79
CA THR A 68 35.89 -25.32 -20.17
C THR A 68 36.40 -23.90 -19.92
N THR A 69 37.55 -23.83 -19.26
CA THR A 69 38.48 -22.69 -19.23
C THR A 69 39.09 -22.40 -20.61
N LYS A 70 39.01 -21.15 -21.07
CA LYS A 70 39.93 -20.57 -22.07
C LYS A 70 40.86 -19.59 -21.37
N VAL A 71 42.15 -19.96 -21.33
CA VAL A 71 43.25 -19.09 -20.90
C VAL A 71 43.73 -18.30 -22.13
N GLN A 72 43.77 -16.98 -22.00
CA GLN A 72 44.64 -16.12 -22.83
C GLN A 72 45.55 -15.31 -21.91
N SER A 73 46.84 -15.43 -22.18
CA SER A 73 47.95 -14.76 -21.50
C SER A 73 48.13 -13.35 -22.05
N GLY A 74 48.45 -12.38 -21.19
CA GLY A 74 48.75 -11.02 -21.65
C GLY A 74 49.04 -9.98 -20.55
N LYS A 75 50.29 -9.98 -20.08
CA LYS A 75 51.12 -8.87 -19.54
C LYS A 75 50.50 -7.81 -18.59
N ALA A 76 51.17 -7.70 -17.44
CA ALA A 76 51.11 -6.61 -16.48
C ALA A 76 51.39 -5.23 -17.12
N GLY A 77 50.49 -4.29 -16.85
CA GLY A 77 50.62 -2.87 -17.13
C GLY A 77 49.90 -2.07 -16.06
N ARG A 78 50.67 -1.33 -15.27
CA ARG A 78 50.25 -0.41 -14.20
C ARG A 78 49.32 0.67 -14.78
N SER A 79 48.03 0.63 -14.42
CA SER A 79 47.06 1.64 -14.85
C SER A 79 47.01 2.78 -13.84
N VAL A 80 47.43 3.95 -14.31
CA VAL A 80 47.36 5.24 -13.63
C VAL A 80 45.91 5.72 -13.66
N THR A 81 45.37 6.09 -12.50
CA THR A 81 44.11 6.81 -12.36
C THR A 81 44.09 8.02 -13.28
N LYS A 82 43.19 7.99 -14.27
CA LYS A 82 42.91 9.13 -15.14
C LYS A 82 41.49 9.60 -14.81
N GLU A 83 41.41 10.72 -14.11
CA GLU A 83 40.19 11.53 -14.07
C GLU A 83 39.83 11.87 -15.51
N MET A 84 38.66 11.42 -15.94
CA MET A 84 38.08 11.79 -17.22
C MET A 84 36.84 12.60 -16.90
N GLY A 85 36.99 13.93 -16.92
CA GLY A 85 35.87 14.86 -16.80
C GLY A 85 34.91 14.64 -17.96
N HIS A 86 33.65 14.35 -17.64
CA HIS A 86 32.57 14.45 -18.61
C HIS A 86 32.21 15.94 -18.76
N THR A 87 32.57 16.51 -19.90
CA THR A 87 31.97 17.74 -20.40
C THR A 87 30.68 17.39 -21.12
N SER A 88 29.54 17.44 -20.43
CA SER A 88 28.23 17.61 -21.04
C SER A 88 27.95 19.11 -21.14
N SER A 89 27.79 19.60 -22.36
CA SER A 89 27.42 20.96 -22.66
C SER A 89 25.91 21.14 -22.52
N GLY A 90 25.50 21.60 -21.34
CA GLY A 90 24.20 22.16 -21.02
C GLY A 90 24.38 22.88 -19.68
N ASN A 91 23.89 24.11 -19.54
CA ASN A 91 24.01 24.87 -18.30
C ASN A 91 23.23 24.20 -17.17
N GLU A 92 23.79 23.17 -16.55
CA GLU A 92 23.29 22.58 -15.33
C GLU A 92 24.05 23.18 -14.17
N VAL A 93 23.38 24.06 -13.45
CA VAL A 93 23.82 24.38 -12.09
C VAL A 93 23.70 23.07 -11.30
N PRO A 94 24.80 22.52 -10.76
CA PRO A 94 24.70 21.32 -9.93
C PRO A 94 23.74 21.61 -8.79
N LEU A 95 22.71 20.78 -8.63
CA LEU A 95 21.74 20.90 -7.55
C LEU A 95 22.52 20.95 -6.23
N LYS A 96 22.30 22.03 -5.46
CA LYS A 96 22.94 22.19 -4.16
C LYS A 96 22.24 21.29 -3.16
N TYR A 97 23.00 20.64 -2.31
CA TYR A 97 22.48 19.83 -1.22
C TYR A 97 23.25 20.09 0.07
N SER A 98 22.55 19.92 1.19
CA SER A 98 23.09 20.12 2.54
C SER A 98 22.72 18.96 3.46
N SER A 99 23.13 19.04 4.74
CA SER A 99 22.86 18.00 5.72
C SER A 99 21.37 17.66 5.85
N GLY A 100 20.46 18.63 5.74
CA GLY A 100 19.04 18.41 6.03
C GLY A 100 18.76 18.11 7.51
N LYS A 101 17.57 17.59 7.79
CA LYS A 101 17.05 17.29 9.13
C LYS A 101 16.48 15.88 9.17
N ALA A 102 16.69 15.19 10.29
CA ALA A 102 16.16 13.84 10.52
C ALA A 102 14.62 13.76 10.64
N PHE A 103 13.94 14.91 10.82
CA PHE A 103 12.49 14.95 10.93
C PHE A 103 11.89 16.13 10.16
N PRO A 104 10.66 15.99 9.62
CA PRO A 104 9.85 14.75 9.61
C PRO A 104 10.41 13.67 8.68
N LEU A 105 9.99 12.41 8.87
CA LEU A 105 10.30 11.31 7.94
C LEU A 105 9.56 11.49 6.61
N GLY A 106 10.14 10.94 5.54
CA GLY A 106 9.71 11.16 4.16
C GLY A 106 10.23 12.47 3.58
N VAL A 107 9.55 12.95 2.53
CA VAL A 107 9.83 14.25 1.90
C VAL A 107 9.02 15.37 2.55
N SER A 108 9.66 16.51 2.78
CA SER A 108 9.06 17.70 3.39
C SER A 108 9.64 18.99 2.81
N GLN A 109 8.81 20.04 2.72
CA GLN A 109 9.25 21.35 2.27
C GLN A 109 10.00 22.08 3.40
N VAL A 110 11.13 22.71 3.06
CA VAL A 110 11.91 23.59 3.93
C VAL A 110 12.18 24.91 3.19
N ASP A 111 12.61 25.95 3.92
CA ASP A 111 12.73 27.32 3.40
C ASP A 111 13.52 27.40 2.08
N ASP A 112 14.62 26.65 1.97
CA ASP A 112 15.55 26.70 0.83
C ASP A 112 15.44 25.48 -0.12
N GLY A 113 14.48 24.58 0.08
CA GLY A 113 14.37 23.37 -0.76
C GLY A 113 13.48 22.28 -0.19
N LEU A 114 13.83 21.02 -0.48
CA LEU A 114 13.11 19.85 0.03
C LEU A 114 14.03 18.99 0.88
N ASN A 115 13.54 18.60 2.05
CA ASN A 115 14.21 17.69 2.97
C ASN A 115 13.66 16.28 2.81
N PHE A 116 14.56 15.32 2.63
CA PHE A 116 14.29 13.89 2.55
C PHE A 116 14.86 13.23 3.81
N ALA A 117 14.08 12.41 4.50
CA ALA A 117 14.53 11.66 5.66
C ALA A 117 13.98 10.23 5.68
N ILE A 118 14.84 9.24 5.85
CA ILE A 118 14.48 7.81 5.84
C ILE A 118 15.17 7.08 6.98
N PHE A 119 14.42 6.19 7.63
CA PHE A 119 14.94 5.31 8.67
C PHE A 119 15.65 4.10 8.06
N SER A 120 16.88 3.81 8.51
CA SER A 120 17.52 2.50 8.36
C SER A 120 18.63 2.36 9.38
N GLN A 121 18.46 1.42 10.31
CA GLN A 121 19.40 1.17 11.40
C GLN A 121 20.66 0.49 10.88
N HIS A 122 20.49 -0.50 10.02
CA HIS A 122 21.59 -1.36 9.58
C HIS A 122 22.24 -0.92 8.27
N ALA A 123 21.72 0.08 7.55
CA ALA A 123 22.34 0.55 6.31
C ALA A 123 23.78 1.06 6.54
N SER A 124 24.66 0.70 5.60
CA SER A 124 26.02 1.23 5.51
C SER A 124 26.10 2.47 4.62
N SER A 125 25.21 2.58 3.63
CA SER A 125 25.12 3.72 2.71
C SER A 125 23.69 3.88 2.19
N VAL A 126 23.31 5.14 1.96
CA VAL A 126 22.03 5.53 1.36
C VAL A 126 22.32 6.52 0.24
N THR A 127 21.70 6.30 -0.91
CA THR A 127 21.73 7.22 -2.06
C THR A 127 20.30 7.63 -2.37
N LEU A 128 20.02 8.93 -2.36
CA LEU A 128 18.76 9.47 -2.86
C LEU A 128 18.82 9.50 -4.39
N CYS A 129 17.83 8.89 -5.04
CA CYS A 129 17.69 8.84 -6.49
C CYS A 129 16.53 9.73 -6.90
N LEU A 130 16.77 10.72 -7.76
CA LEU A 130 15.74 11.61 -8.31
C LEU A 130 15.58 11.39 -9.81
N ASN A 131 14.33 11.35 -10.27
CA ASN A 131 13.98 11.31 -11.69
C ASN A 131 13.07 12.51 -11.99
N PHE A 132 13.38 13.20 -13.09
CA PHE A 132 12.65 14.34 -13.61
C PHE A 132 11.90 13.94 -14.89
N PRO A 133 10.58 13.69 -14.83
CA PRO A 133 9.81 13.19 -15.97
C PRO A 133 9.83 14.10 -17.20
N GLU A 134 10.15 15.39 -17.05
CA GLU A 134 10.21 16.35 -18.15
C GLU A 134 11.49 16.26 -19.01
N ARG A 135 12.48 15.46 -18.61
CA ARG A 135 13.81 15.39 -19.28
C ARG A 135 14.00 14.25 -20.28
N GLY A 136 13.04 13.34 -20.45
CA GLY A 136 13.19 12.19 -21.34
C GLY A 136 11.90 11.69 -21.98
N ASN A 137 12.02 10.95 -23.08
CA ASN A 137 10.98 9.99 -23.49
C ASN A 137 10.79 8.98 -22.36
N GLN A 138 9.59 8.38 -22.26
CA GLN A 138 9.14 7.46 -21.19
C GLN A 138 10.09 6.32 -20.77
N ASP A 139 11.19 6.09 -21.50
CA ASP A 139 12.11 4.96 -21.33
C ASP A 139 13.55 5.35 -20.96
N ASP A 140 13.94 6.64 -20.99
CA ASP A 140 15.30 7.09 -20.59
C ASP A 140 15.21 7.87 -19.28
N VAL A 141 15.53 7.16 -18.19
CA VAL A 141 15.39 7.62 -16.82
C VAL A 141 16.73 8.22 -16.41
N ASP A 142 16.92 9.52 -16.68
CA ASP A 142 18.05 10.26 -16.14
C ASP A 142 17.90 10.37 -14.62
N ILE A 143 18.45 9.39 -13.90
CA ILE A 143 18.48 9.38 -12.44
C ILE A 143 19.63 10.26 -11.99
N VAL A 144 19.31 11.30 -11.24
CA VAL A 144 20.30 12.08 -10.49
C VAL A 144 20.45 11.44 -9.11
N GLU A 145 21.68 11.06 -8.77
CA GLU A 145 22.00 10.36 -7.52
C GLU A 145 22.75 11.26 -6.54
N PHE A 146 22.30 11.26 -5.28
CA PHE A 146 22.94 11.96 -4.17
C PHE A 146 23.34 10.93 -3.12
N ALA A 147 24.62 10.56 -3.08
CA ALA A 147 25.16 9.70 -2.03
C ALA A 147 25.23 10.48 -0.71
N LEU A 148 24.58 9.98 0.34
CA LEU A 148 24.54 10.64 1.64
C LEU A 148 25.83 10.38 2.42
N ASP A 149 26.45 11.45 2.92
CA ASP A 149 27.63 11.36 3.80
C ASP A 149 27.18 10.91 5.20
N ARG A 150 27.57 9.71 5.62
CA ARG A 150 27.18 9.14 6.92
C ARG A 150 27.46 10.05 8.12
N GLN A 151 28.47 10.91 8.09
CA GLN A 151 28.79 11.81 9.20
C GLN A 151 27.95 13.09 9.19
N LYS A 152 27.45 13.51 8.03
CA LYS A 152 26.70 14.77 7.87
C LYS A 152 25.21 14.58 7.65
N ASN A 153 24.82 13.45 7.07
CA ASN A 153 23.50 13.11 6.55
C ASN A 153 22.88 11.93 7.33
N LYS A 154 23.33 11.67 8.57
CA LYS A 154 22.72 10.67 9.45
C LYS A 154 22.70 11.16 10.89
N THR A 155 21.52 11.11 11.51
CA THR A 155 21.33 11.37 12.95
C THR A 155 20.67 10.16 13.58
N GLY A 156 21.35 9.49 14.51
CA GLY A 156 20.88 8.19 15.02
C GLY A 156 20.78 7.17 13.88
N ASP A 157 19.58 6.63 13.67
CA ASP A 157 19.26 5.66 12.60
C ASP A 157 18.50 6.27 11.41
N ILE A 158 18.44 7.60 11.35
CA ILE A 158 17.74 8.33 10.30
C ILE A 158 18.77 8.98 9.37
N TRP A 159 18.69 8.62 8.09
CA TRP A 159 19.43 9.24 7.00
C TRP A 159 18.64 10.43 6.47
N HIS A 160 19.30 11.54 6.17
CA HIS A 160 18.62 12.76 5.75
C HIS A 160 19.49 13.65 4.85
N VAL A 161 18.85 14.35 3.92
CA VAL A 161 19.48 15.33 3.02
C VAL A 161 18.47 16.40 2.64
N SER A 162 18.94 17.65 2.50
CA SER A 162 18.13 18.73 1.93
C SER A 162 18.66 19.09 0.56
N VAL A 163 17.80 19.16 -0.44
CA VAL A 163 18.15 19.46 -1.84
C VAL A 163 17.45 20.76 -2.25
N GLU A 164 18.24 21.74 -2.68
CA GLU A 164 17.76 23.05 -3.12
C GLU A 164 17.39 23.02 -4.62
N GLY A 165 16.44 23.86 -5.03
CA GLY A 165 16.12 24.06 -6.44
C GLY A 165 15.36 22.93 -7.13
N LEU A 166 14.82 21.97 -6.36
CA LEU A 166 13.90 20.98 -6.91
C LEU A 166 12.54 21.63 -7.26
N PRO A 167 11.88 21.21 -8.35
CA PRO A 167 10.48 21.52 -8.57
C PRO A 167 9.62 21.15 -7.36
N ALA A 168 8.60 21.96 -7.09
CA ALA A 168 7.70 21.77 -5.95
C ALA A 168 6.70 20.62 -6.14
N SER A 169 6.57 20.07 -7.34
CA SER A 169 5.79 18.87 -7.62
C SER A 169 6.38 18.06 -8.77
N GLY A 170 5.89 16.82 -8.94
CA GLY A 170 6.13 16.01 -10.14
C GLY A 170 7.49 15.31 -10.23
N VAL A 171 8.44 15.61 -9.34
CA VAL A 171 9.69 14.86 -9.23
C VAL A 171 9.40 13.48 -8.65
N LEU A 172 10.03 12.46 -9.24
CA LEU A 172 10.01 11.10 -8.76
C LEU A 172 11.25 10.83 -7.91
N TYR A 173 11.09 10.13 -6.80
CA TYR A 173 12.23 9.84 -5.93
C TYR A 173 12.16 8.44 -5.31
N GLY A 174 13.32 7.92 -4.94
CA GLY A 174 13.50 6.67 -4.22
C GLY A 174 14.92 6.58 -3.66
N TYR A 175 15.28 5.42 -3.10
CA TYR A 175 16.59 5.25 -2.47
C TYR A 175 17.27 3.96 -2.92
N ARG A 176 18.57 4.02 -3.23
CA ARG A 176 19.42 2.83 -3.22
C ARG A 176 20.04 2.70 -1.84
N ILE A 177 19.90 1.53 -1.22
CA ILE A 177 20.38 1.30 0.14
C ILE A 177 21.22 0.03 0.18
N ASN A 178 22.44 0.18 0.71
CA ASN A 178 23.35 -0.94 0.96
C ASN A 178 23.56 -1.11 2.47
N GLY A 179 23.96 -2.32 2.87
CA GLY A 179 24.19 -2.68 4.25
C GLY A 179 24.88 -4.05 4.39
N PRO A 180 24.97 -4.58 5.62
CA PRO A 180 25.51 -5.90 5.88
C PRO A 180 24.85 -6.97 5.02
N GLN A 181 25.67 -7.84 4.45
CA GLN A 181 25.20 -8.96 3.65
C GLN A 181 24.94 -10.18 4.54
N GLY A 182 24.06 -11.08 4.08
CA GLY A 182 23.87 -12.39 4.70
C GLY A 182 22.43 -12.64 5.12
N TRP A 183 21.75 -13.50 4.36
CA TRP A 183 20.35 -13.82 4.60
C TRP A 183 20.11 -14.49 5.96
N GLN A 184 21.07 -15.32 6.36
CA GLN A 184 21.13 -16.06 7.63
C GLN A 184 21.12 -15.15 8.88
N GLN A 185 21.50 -13.88 8.70
CA GLN A 185 21.53 -12.87 9.78
C GLN A 185 20.32 -11.92 9.71
N GLY A 186 19.42 -12.14 8.75
CA GLY A 186 18.19 -11.37 8.55
C GLY A 186 18.33 -10.16 7.63
N HIS A 187 19.47 -9.99 6.96
CA HIS A 187 19.70 -8.86 6.05
C HIS A 187 19.33 -9.21 4.61
N ARG A 188 18.76 -8.23 3.87
CA ARG A 188 18.33 -8.35 2.47
C ARG A 188 18.66 -7.09 1.66
N PHE A 189 19.72 -6.36 2.02
CA PHE A 189 20.15 -5.15 1.30
C PHE A 189 20.60 -5.47 -0.13
N ASP A 190 20.13 -4.67 -1.09
CA ASP A 190 20.50 -4.73 -2.51
C ASP A 190 20.44 -3.32 -3.09
N ASP A 191 21.61 -2.72 -3.35
CA ASP A 191 21.71 -1.36 -3.89
C ASP A 191 21.52 -1.28 -5.41
N SER A 192 21.31 -2.43 -6.08
CA SER A 192 20.93 -2.47 -7.50
C SER A 192 19.46 -2.12 -7.73
N VAL A 193 18.63 -2.15 -6.67
CA VAL A 193 17.20 -1.81 -6.70
C VAL A 193 16.98 -0.41 -6.13
N ILE A 194 16.08 0.38 -6.74
CA ILE A 194 15.64 1.66 -6.19
C ILE A 194 14.39 1.43 -5.35
N LEU A 195 14.51 1.65 -4.05
CA LEU A 195 13.48 1.37 -3.07
C LEU A 195 12.54 2.55 -2.93
N LEU A 196 11.25 2.26 -2.83
CA LEU A 196 10.21 3.23 -2.54
C LEU A 196 10.35 3.71 -1.08
N ASP A 197 10.23 5.03 -0.88
CA ASP A 197 10.16 5.61 0.47
C ASP A 197 8.90 5.08 1.21
N PRO A 198 9.05 4.43 2.37
CA PRO A 198 7.91 3.92 3.14
C PRO A 198 7.01 5.05 3.66
N TYR A 199 7.50 6.29 3.69
CA TYR A 199 6.78 7.50 4.10
C TYR A 199 6.28 8.34 2.91
N ALA A 200 6.35 7.82 1.68
CA ALA A 200 5.83 8.52 0.51
C ALA A 200 4.31 8.76 0.64
N LYS A 201 3.90 10.03 0.63
CA LYS A 201 2.47 10.43 0.66
C LYS A 201 1.77 10.21 -0.67
N LEU A 202 2.54 10.09 -1.75
CA LEU A 202 2.09 9.87 -3.12
C LEU A 202 3.03 8.86 -3.77
N VAL A 203 2.46 7.82 -4.39
CA VAL A 203 3.24 6.80 -5.12
C VAL A 203 2.93 6.93 -6.61
N TYR A 204 3.97 7.13 -7.41
CA TYR A 204 3.85 7.08 -8.85
C TYR A 204 3.73 5.63 -9.32
N GLY A 205 2.77 5.39 -10.21
CA GLY A 205 2.49 4.06 -10.72
C GLY A 205 1.54 4.10 -11.91
N ARG A 206 0.90 2.95 -12.18
CA ARG A 206 -0.14 2.82 -13.21
C ARG A 206 -1.24 3.85 -13.02
N LYS A 207 -1.78 4.38 -14.13
CA LYS A 207 -2.91 5.31 -14.09
C LYS A 207 -4.23 4.56 -13.93
N HIS A 208 -4.36 3.44 -14.62
CA HIS A 208 -5.60 2.67 -14.66
C HIS A 208 -5.46 1.31 -13.96
N PHE A 209 -6.54 0.91 -13.28
CA PHE A 209 -6.62 -0.36 -12.56
C PHE A 209 -6.48 -1.55 -13.52
N ALA A 210 -5.54 -2.45 -13.20
CA ALA A 210 -5.26 -3.69 -13.91
C ALA A 210 -4.80 -3.53 -15.37
N VAL A 211 -4.29 -2.34 -15.76
CA VAL A 211 -3.77 -2.10 -17.11
C VAL A 211 -2.28 -2.43 -17.17
N GLU A 212 -1.96 -3.63 -17.66
CA GLU A 212 -0.60 -4.19 -17.64
C GLU A 212 0.42 -3.38 -18.45
N LYS A 213 0.02 -2.82 -19.60
CA LYS A 213 0.86 -1.96 -20.43
C LYS A 213 1.34 -0.67 -19.76
N GLU A 214 0.71 -0.28 -18.64
CA GLU A 214 1.09 0.90 -17.86
C GLU A 214 2.00 0.57 -16.68
N LYS A 215 2.32 -0.73 -16.46
CA LYS A 215 3.11 -1.16 -15.31
C LYS A 215 4.52 -0.56 -15.40
N PRO A 216 4.94 0.26 -14.41
CA PRO A 216 6.28 0.83 -14.43
C PRO A 216 7.32 -0.26 -14.13
N SER A 217 8.56 -0.04 -14.58
CA SER A 217 9.71 -0.89 -14.24
C SER A 217 10.08 -0.81 -12.76
N GLN A 218 9.80 0.33 -12.12
CA GLN A 218 10.11 0.62 -10.73
C GLN A 218 9.02 1.51 -10.10
N LEU A 219 8.78 1.36 -8.80
CA LEU A 219 7.90 2.24 -8.05
C LEU A 219 8.69 3.42 -7.47
N PHE A 220 8.14 4.63 -7.58
CA PHE A 220 8.75 5.84 -7.05
C PHE A 220 7.77 6.58 -6.15
N GLY A 221 8.30 7.23 -5.13
CA GLY A 221 7.57 8.26 -4.41
C GLY A 221 7.49 9.52 -5.27
N THR A 222 6.47 10.33 -5.03
CA THR A 222 6.40 11.70 -5.55
C THR A 222 5.80 12.62 -4.50
N TYR A 223 5.67 13.90 -4.81
CA TYR A 223 5.14 14.91 -3.93
C TYR A 223 4.46 16.01 -4.74
N ASP A 224 3.60 16.76 -4.06
CA ASP A 224 2.92 17.93 -4.59
C ASP A 224 2.83 19.00 -3.50
N PHE A 225 3.72 19.97 -3.58
CA PHE A 225 3.75 21.18 -2.74
C PHE A 225 3.26 22.41 -3.52
N ASP A 226 2.85 22.25 -4.79
CA ASP A 226 2.26 23.32 -5.60
C ASP A 226 0.76 23.48 -5.29
N SER A 227 0.07 22.37 -5.02
CA SER A 227 -1.33 22.40 -4.62
C SER A 227 -1.51 23.08 -3.27
N SER A 228 -2.50 23.98 -3.22
CA SER A 228 -2.96 24.53 -1.93
C SER A 228 -3.46 23.41 -1.02
N PRO A 229 -3.33 23.56 0.32
CA PRO A 229 -3.92 22.65 1.27
C PRO A 229 -5.39 22.36 0.95
N PHE A 230 -5.82 21.12 1.21
CA PHE A 230 -7.20 20.72 0.94
C PHE A 230 -8.17 21.55 1.80
N ASP A 231 -9.12 22.22 1.14
CA ASP A 231 -10.15 22.99 1.82
C ASP A 231 -11.23 22.07 2.42
N TRP A 232 -11.12 21.79 3.71
CA TRP A 232 -12.16 21.10 4.47
C TRP A 232 -13.40 21.99 4.74
N GLY A 233 -13.28 23.32 4.61
CA GLY A 233 -14.30 24.30 4.93
C GLY A 233 -14.32 24.67 6.42
N ASP A 234 -14.63 25.93 6.72
CA ASP A 234 -14.56 26.50 8.08
C ASP A 234 -15.41 25.78 9.13
N ASN A 235 -16.47 25.09 8.70
CA ASN A 235 -17.42 24.40 9.58
C ASN A 235 -17.34 22.87 9.47
N TYR A 236 -16.23 22.33 8.97
CA TYR A 236 -16.03 20.88 8.91
C TYR A 236 -16.13 20.25 10.30
N LYS A 237 -16.93 19.19 10.40
CA LYS A 237 -17.11 18.41 11.63
C LYS A 237 -17.10 16.93 11.30
N LEU A 238 -16.46 16.16 12.17
CA LEU A 238 -16.62 14.71 12.18
C LEU A 238 -18.04 14.35 12.65
N PRO A 239 -18.69 13.32 12.09
CA PRO A 239 -19.99 12.86 12.58
C PRO A 239 -19.95 12.48 14.07
N ASN A 240 -18.89 11.79 14.51
CA ASN A 240 -18.60 11.43 15.91
C ASN A 240 -19.82 10.77 16.58
N LEU A 241 -20.36 9.76 15.92
CA LEU A 241 -21.50 8.98 16.36
C LEU A 241 -21.07 8.01 17.48
N PRO A 242 -21.93 7.72 18.46
CA PRO A 242 -21.65 6.65 19.42
C PRO A 242 -21.49 5.30 18.70
N GLU A 243 -20.48 4.52 19.06
CA GLU A 243 -20.22 3.20 18.45
C GLU A 243 -21.44 2.27 18.49
N THR A 244 -22.27 2.37 19.53
CA THR A 244 -23.51 1.59 19.70
C THR A 244 -24.59 1.92 18.68
N ASP A 245 -24.49 3.07 18.02
CA ASP A 245 -25.47 3.58 17.09
C ASP A 245 -25.03 3.35 15.63
N LEU A 246 -23.85 2.76 15.41
CA LEU A 246 -23.30 2.52 14.08
C LEU A 246 -24.01 1.36 13.37
N VAL A 247 -24.34 1.59 12.11
CA VAL A 247 -24.77 0.62 11.12
C VAL A 247 -23.76 0.69 9.97
N ILE A 248 -22.81 -0.23 10.00
CA ILE A 248 -21.63 -0.22 9.13
C ILE A 248 -21.93 -0.94 7.82
N TYR A 249 -21.53 -0.33 6.70
CA TYR A 249 -21.57 -0.91 5.37
C TYR A 249 -20.16 -1.15 4.83
N GLU A 250 -19.74 -2.41 4.79
CA GLU A 250 -18.45 -2.81 4.20
C GLU A 250 -18.51 -2.72 2.67
N MET A 251 -17.53 -2.04 2.05
CA MET A 251 -17.51 -1.83 0.61
C MET A 251 -16.11 -1.67 0.02
N ASN A 252 -15.96 -2.07 -1.24
CA ASN A 252 -14.78 -1.78 -2.05
C ASN A 252 -15.04 -0.56 -2.94
N VAL A 253 -14.17 0.47 -2.85
CA VAL A 253 -14.30 1.74 -3.61
C VAL A 253 -14.53 1.49 -5.09
N ARG A 254 -13.74 0.59 -5.71
CA ARG A 254 -13.86 0.29 -7.13
C ARG A 254 -15.11 -0.50 -7.44
N ALA A 255 -15.28 -1.66 -6.79
CA ALA A 255 -16.37 -2.58 -7.13
C ALA A 255 -17.76 -1.96 -6.92
N PHE A 256 -17.89 -1.01 -5.99
CA PHE A 256 -19.15 -0.34 -5.68
C PHE A 256 -19.78 0.38 -6.87
N THR A 257 -18.96 0.92 -7.79
CA THR A 257 -19.46 1.69 -8.94
C THR A 257 -18.82 1.35 -10.27
N ALA A 258 -18.00 0.30 -10.35
CA ALA A 258 -17.31 -0.10 -11.58
C ALA A 258 -18.26 -0.56 -12.70
N ASP A 259 -19.37 -1.23 -12.34
CA ASP A 259 -20.32 -1.75 -13.32
C ASP A 259 -21.09 -0.64 -14.03
N GLU A 260 -21.50 -0.89 -15.27
CA GLU A 260 -22.25 0.08 -16.08
C GLU A 260 -23.63 0.40 -15.48
N SER A 261 -24.22 -0.54 -14.75
CA SER A 261 -25.49 -0.36 -14.04
C SER A 261 -25.42 0.67 -12.91
N SER A 262 -24.21 1.10 -12.51
CA SER A 262 -24.02 2.26 -11.65
C SER A 262 -24.55 3.55 -12.27
N ARG A 263 -24.71 3.60 -13.60
CA ARG A 263 -25.17 4.78 -14.37
C ARG A 263 -24.29 6.01 -14.21
N LEU A 264 -23.04 5.84 -13.76
CA LEU A 264 -22.06 6.91 -13.71
C LEU A 264 -21.32 7.06 -15.05
N ALA A 265 -20.76 8.24 -15.29
CA ALA A 265 -19.90 8.47 -16.46
C ALA A 265 -18.65 7.55 -16.38
N PRO A 266 -18.17 6.99 -17.51
CA PRO A 266 -17.01 6.08 -17.51
C PRO A 266 -15.78 6.63 -16.79
N ALA A 267 -15.57 7.95 -16.82
CA ALA A 267 -14.44 8.61 -16.18
C ALA A 267 -14.43 8.52 -14.64
N ILE A 268 -15.58 8.32 -13.98
CA ILE A 268 -15.69 8.28 -12.51
C ILE A 268 -16.16 6.92 -11.98
N ARG A 269 -16.42 5.94 -12.86
CA ARG A 269 -16.81 4.59 -12.42
C ARG A 269 -15.67 3.92 -11.67
N GLY A 270 -15.99 3.39 -10.48
CA GLY A 270 -15.03 2.70 -9.63
C GLY A 270 -13.90 3.60 -9.11
N SER A 271 -14.16 4.89 -8.95
CA SER A 271 -13.25 5.88 -8.36
C SER A 271 -13.82 6.45 -7.06
N TYR A 272 -12.99 7.16 -6.29
CA TYR A 272 -13.43 7.89 -5.09
C TYR A 272 -14.57 8.88 -5.40
N LEU A 273 -14.49 9.62 -6.51
CA LEU A 273 -15.57 10.53 -6.93
C LEU A 273 -16.85 9.78 -7.30
N GLY A 274 -16.75 8.59 -7.91
CA GLY A 274 -17.92 7.79 -8.22
C GLY A 274 -18.70 7.35 -6.97
N VAL A 275 -18.00 7.13 -5.85
CA VAL A 275 -18.65 6.81 -4.56
C VAL A 275 -19.50 7.97 -4.06
N ILE A 276 -19.06 9.22 -4.24
CA ILE A 276 -19.81 10.41 -3.80
C ILE A 276 -21.20 10.45 -4.43
N ASP A 277 -21.31 10.14 -5.72
CA ASP A 277 -22.58 10.11 -6.46
C ASP A 277 -23.57 9.03 -5.95
N LYS A 278 -23.09 8.12 -5.08
CA LYS A 278 -23.88 7.04 -4.48
C LYS A 278 -24.18 7.24 -3.00
N ILE A 279 -23.77 8.35 -2.39
CA ILE A 279 -24.18 8.71 -1.03
C ILE A 279 -25.72 8.68 -0.84
N PRO A 280 -26.56 9.19 -1.76
CA PRO A 280 -28.02 9.11 -1.60
C PRO A 280 -28.54 7.66 -1.44
N HIS A 281 -27.92 6.70 -2.12
CA HIS A 281 -28.29 5.29 -1.99
C HIS A 281 -27.97 4.74 -0.58
N LEU A 282 -26.81 5.12 -0.03
CA LEU A 282 -26.41 4.71 1.32
C LEU A 282 -27.31 5.34 2.40
N LEU A 283 -27.70 6.60 2.21
CA LEU A 283 -28.67 7.26 3.08
C LEU A 283 -30.06 6.60 3.02
N GLU A 284 -30.54 6.24 1.82
CA GLU A 284 -31.80 5.51 1.64
C GLU A 284 -31.76 4.13 2.31
N LEU A 285 -30.62 3.44 2.23
CA LEU A 285 -30.39 2.17 2.92
C LEU A 285 -30.40 2.32 4.45
N GLY A 286 -30.09 3.52 4.95
CA GLY A 286 -30.10 3.85 6.38
C GLY A 286 -28.77 3.56 7.10
N VAL A 287 -27.66 3.43 6.36
CA VAL A 287 -26.32 3.24 6.95
C VAL A 287 -25.73 4.58 7.36
N ASN A 288 -24.94 4.60 8.43
CA ASN A 288 -24.30 5.80 8.97
C ASN A 288 -22.78 5.65 9.15
N ALA A 289 -22.22 4.53 8.72
CA ALA A 289 -20.79 4.34 8.57
C ALA A 289 -20.51 3.46 7.33
N VAL A 290 -19.43 3.76 6.63
CA VAL A 290 -18.87 2.89 5.59
C VAL A 290 -17.52 2.37 6.05
N GLU A 291 -17.30 1.08 5.88
CA GLU A 291 -15.99 0.45 6.07
C GLU A 291 -15.41 0.16 4.69
N LEU A 292 -14.35 0.88 4.36
CA LEU A 292 -13.69 0.74 3.06
C LEU A 292 -12.67 -0.39 3.14
N LEU A 293 -12.80 -1.38 2.24
CA LEU A 293 -11.71 -2.29 1.92
C LEU A 293 -10.43 -1.49 1.58
N PRO A 294 -9.23 -2.09 1.69
CA PRO A 294 -7.96 -1.37 1.65
C PRO A 294 -7.85 -0.28 0.59
N VAL A 295 -7.61 0.95 1.04
CA VAL A 295 -7.42 2.14 0.19
C VAL A 295 -5.98 2.64 0.16
N PHE A 296 -5.07 1.97 0.87
CA PHE A 296 -3.63 2.19 0.73
C PHE A 296 -3.12 1.63 -0.60
N GLU A 297 -2.03 2.17 -1.12
CA GLU A 297 -1.46 1.77 -2.40
C GLU A 297 -1.11 0.26 -2.41
N PHE A 298 -1.64 -0.50 -3.37
CA PHE A 298 -1.38 -1.95 -3.55
C PHE A 298 -1.27 -2.33 -5.04
N ASP A 299 -0.59 -3.43 -5.38
CA ASP A 299 -0.43 -3.89 -6.77
C ASP A 299 -1.52 -4.90 -7.16
N GLU A 300 -2.55 -4.47 -7.89
CA GLU A 300 -3.61 -5.37 -8.36
C GLU A 300 -3.10 -6.47 -9.32
N LEU A 301 -1.92 -6.28 -9.92
CA LEU A 301 -1.27 -7.23 -10.83
C LEU A 301 -0.20 -8.08 -10.12
N GLU A 302 -0.19 -8.13 -8.79
CA GLU A 302 0.85 -8.86 -8.06
C GLU A 302 0.92 -10.35 -8.38
N LEU A 303 -0.24 -10.97 -8.67
CA LEU A 303 -0.32 -12.37 -9.04
C LEU A 303 0.33 -12.65 -10.40
N LYS A 304 0.65 -11.61 -11.18
CA LYS A 304 1.36 -11.71 -12.46
C LYS A 304 2.88 -11.58 -12.34
N ARG A 305 3.43 -11.38 -11.14
CA ARG A 305 4.87 -11.17 -10.95
C ARG A 305 5.71 -12.39 -11.37
N PHE A 306 5.16 -13.59 -11.21
CA PHE A 306 5.77 -14.84 -11.65
C PHE A 306 4.69 -15.85 -12.07
N PRO A 307 5.01 -16.82 -12.94
CA PRO A 307 4.05 -17.84 -13.37
C PRO A 307 3.49 -18.64 -12.18
N ASN A 308 2.17 -18.68 -12.04
CA ASN A 308 1.50 -19.45 -10.98
C ASN A 308 0.05 -19.75 -11.37
N PRO A 309 -0.66 -20.68 -10.69
CA PRO A 309 -2.03 -21.05 -11.06
C PRO A 309 -3.07 -19.92 -11.05
N ARG A 310 -2.73 -18.75 -10.47
CA ARG A 310 -3.61 -17.59 -10.29
C ARG A 310 -3.11 -16.35 -11.04
N ASP A 311 -2.09 -16.46 -11.89
CA ASP A 311 -1.53 -15.31 -12.64
C ASP A 311 -2.49 -14.70 -13.66
N HIS A 312 -3.58 -15.38 -14.01
CA HIS A 312 -4.68 -14.81 -14.78
C HIS A 312 -5.63 -13.92 -13.95
N MET A 313 -5.52 -13.94 -12.61
CA MET A 313 -6.37 -13.17 -11.69
C MET A 313 -5.73 -11.82 -11.33
N VAL A 314 -6.53 -10.94 -10.74
CA VAL A 314 -6.08 -9.65 -10.20
C VAL A 314 -6.50 -9.51 -8.74
N ASN A 315 -5.64 -8.93 -7.91
CA ASN A 315 -6.00 -8.58 -6.55
C ASN A 315 -6.97 -7.40 -6.59
N THR A 316 -8.25 -7.69 -6.35
CA THR A 316 -9.31 -6.66 -6.36
C THR A 316 -9.54 -6.07 -4.97
N TRP A 317 -9.22 -6.84 -3.91
CA TRP A 317 -9.50 -6.44 -2.53
C TRP A 317 -8.44 -5.48 -1.97
N GLY A 318 -7.17 -5.71 -2.28
CA GLY A 318 -6.08 -4.81 -1.88
C GLY A 318 -5.38 -5.15 -0.58
N TYR A 319 -5.63 -6.32 0.03
CA TYR A 319 -4.91 -6.82 1.21
C TYR A 319 -3.48 -7.29 0.86
N SER A 320 -2.66 -6.39 0.32
CA SER A 320 -1.24 -6.58 -0.03
C SER A 320 -0.60 -5.20 -0.22
N THR A 321 -0.43 -4.48 0.89
CA THR A 321 -0.09 -3.05 0.88
C THR A 321 1.38 -2.82 0.47
N ILE A 322 1.60 -1.90 -0.48
CA ILE A 322 2.92 -1.41 -0.89
C ILE A 322 3.36 -0.27 0.01
N ASN A 323 2.47 0.69 0.26
CA ASN A 323 2.79 1.91 0.99
C ASN A 323 1.59 2.32 1.86
N PHE A 324 1.85 2.59 3.14
CA PHE A 324 0.82 2.85 4.15
C PHE A 324 0.37 4.31 4.23
N PHE A 325 1.01 5.23 3.50
CA PHE A 325 0.72 6.67 3.52
C PHE A 325 0.06 7.15 2.22
N ALA A 326 0.31 6.44 1.13
CA ALA A 326 -0.24 6.79 -0.18
C ALA A 326 -1.62 6.14 -0.39
N PRO A 327 -2.63 6.92 -0.78
CA PRO A 327 -3.90 6.37 -1.22
C PRO A 327 -3.73 5.68 -2.58
N MET A 328 -4.56 4.67 -2.82
CA MET A 328 -4.58 3.87 -4.06
C MET A 328 -4.78 4.79 -5.26
N SER A 329 -3.70 5.03 -6.00
CA SER A 329 -3.64 6.00 -7.10
C SER A 329 -4.58 5.63 -8.25
N ARG A 330 -4.82 4.34 -8.46
CA ARG A 330 -5.72 3.80 -9.51
C ARG A 330 -7.20 3.87 -9.15
N TYR A 331 -7.54 4.35 -7.95
CA TYR A 331 -8.90 4.73 -7.59
C TYR A 331 -9.19 6.22 -7.86
N ALA A 332 -8.22 6.97 -8.39
CA ALA A 332 -8.47 8.31 -8.93
C ALA A 332 -9.38 8.24 -10.17
N SER A 333 -10.28 9.21 -10.31
CA SER A 333 -11.08 9.37 -11.51
C SER A 333 -10.21 9.67 -12.73
N ALA A 334 -10.67 9.21 -13.90
CA ALA A 334 -10.05 9.42 -15.20
C ALA A 334 -8.55 9.05 -15.29
N GLY A 335 -8.06 8.17 -14.41
CA GLY A 335 -6.62 7.86 -14.33
C GLY A 335 -5.77 9.05 -13.89
N GLY A 336 -6.31 9.93 -13.05
CA GLY A 336 -5.68 11.17 -12.60
C GLY A 336 -4.40 11.00 -11.74
N GLY A 337 -4.06 9.75 -11.38
CA GLY A 337 -2.83 9.42 -10.68
C GLY A 337 -2.85 9.80 -9.19
N PRO A 338 -1.68 9.80 -8.52
CA PRO A 338 -1.61 9.86 -7.07
C PRO A 338 -2.08 11.19 -6.49
N VAL A 339 -1.79 12.32 -7.14
CA VAL A 339 -2.23 13.66 -6.70
C VAL A 339 -3.77 13.72 -6.70
N ALA A 340 -4.40 13.27 -7.78
CA ALA A 340 -5.85 13.20 -7.88
C ALA A 340 -6.43 12.25 -6.82
N ALA A 341 -5.88 11.04 -6.65
CA ALA A 341 -6.34 10.09 -5.62
C ALA A 341 -6.32 10.70 -4.22
N SER A 342 -5.24 11.39 -3.84
CA SER A 342 -5.13 12.06 -2.53
C SER A 342 -6.18 13.14 -2.33
N LYS A 343 -6.45 13.93 -3.37
CA LYS A 343 -7.51 14.95 -3.33
C LYS A 343 -8.90 14.33 -3.29
N GLU A 344 -9.18 13.38 -4.15
CA GLU A 344 -10.49 12.76 -4.31
C GLU A 344 -10.89 11.92 -3.10
N LEU A 345 -9.95 11.23 -2.45
CA LEU A 345 -10.20 10.55 -1.18
C LEU A 345 -10.68 11.54 -0.11
N LYS A 346 -10.04 12.71 0.01
CA LYS A 346 -10.46 13.78 0.94
C LYS A 346 -11.83 14.36 0.56
N GLN A 347 -12.11 14.52 -0.74
CA GLN A 347 -13.43 14.94 -1.22
C GLN A 347 -14.51 13.93 -0.83
N MET A 348 -14.24 12.64 -0.98
CA MET A 348 -15.16 11.57 -0.63
C MET A 348 -15.42 11.53 0.89
N VAL A 349 -14.37 11.60 1.71
CA VAL A 349 -14.50 11.68 3.17
C VAL A 349 -15.31 12.91 3.60
N LYS A 350 -15.01 14.09 3.03
CA LYS A 350 -15.76 15.33 3.29
C LYS A 350 -17.24 15.17 2.91
N ALA A 351 -17.53 14.54 1.78
CA ALA A 351 -18.91 14.31 1.33
C ALA A 351 -19.69 13.36 2.24
N PHE A 352 -19.06 12.26 2.68
CA PHE A 352 -19.63 11.34 3.66
C PHE A 352 -19.93 12.04 4.98
N HIS A 353 -18.95 12.77 5.54
CA HIS A 353 -19.13 13.47 6.81
C HIS A 353 -20.22 14.54 6.75
N ASN A 354 -20.29 15.29 5.64
CA ASN A 354 -21.37 16.27 5.41
C ASN A 354 -22.76 15.62 5.33
N SER A 355 -22.82 14.32 5.05
CA SER A 355 -24.05 13.52 5.01
C SER A 355 -24.27 12.72 6.29
N GLY A 356 -23.44 12.92 7.33
CA GLY A 356 -23.54 12.22 8.61
C GLY A 356 -23.10 10.75 8.56
N ILE A 357 -22.29 10.37 7.57
CA ILE A 357 -21.74 9.01 7.42
C ILE A 357 -20.27 9.02 7.86
N GLU A 358 -19.90 8.13 8.78
CA GLU A 358 -18.50 7.92 9.17
C GLU A 358 -17.73 7.07 8.14
N VAL A 359 -16.42 7.27 8.08
CA VAL A 359 -15.53 6.50 7.20
C VAL A 359 -14.53 5.73 8.06
N ILE A 360 -14.60 4.40 7.97
CA ILE A 360 -13.69 3.46 8.60
C ILE A 360 -12.79 2.90 7.50
N LEU A 361 -11.48 2.85 7.74
CA LEU A 361 -10.52 2.27 6.80
C LEU A 361 -10.07 0.91 7.30
N ASP A 362 -10.21 -0.11 6.44
CA ASP A 362 -9.54 -1.38 6.66
C ASP A 362 -8.03 -1.20 6.42
N VAL A 363 -7.22 -1.54 7.43
CA VAL A 363 -5.77 -1.32 7.46
C VAL A 363 -5.01 -2.62 7.68
N VAL A 364 -4.02 -2.87 6.81
CA VAL A 364 -3.30 -4.15 6.72
C VAL A 364 -1.87 -4.02 7.21
N TYR A 365 -1.68 -3.66 8.48
CA TYR A 365 -0.33 -3.49 9.04
C TYR A 365 0.41 -4.79 9.37
N ASN A 366 -0.22 -5.95 9.16
CA ASN A 366 0.32 -7.24 9.59
C ASN A 366 1.26 -7.90 8.55
N HIS A 367 1.19 -7.51 7.26
CA HIS A 367 2.10 -7.95 6.19
C HIS A 367 2.17 -6.87 5.09
N THR A 368 2.99 -7.06 4.05
CA THR A 368 3.15 -6.11 2.94
C THR A 368 3.01 -6.83 1.59
N ASN A 369 3.34 -6.14 0.51
CA ASN A 369 3.38 -6.72 -0.83
C ASN A 369 4.70 -7.47 -1.14
N GLU A 370 5.67 -7.52 -0.21
CA GLU A 370 7.05 -7.94 -0.49
C GLU A 370 7.28 -9.47 -0.43
N ALA A 371 6.22 -10.22 -0.13
CA ALA A 371 6.14 -11.67 -0.18
C ALA A 371 7.20 -12.40 0.68
N ASP A 372 7.34 -13.71 0.46
CA ASP A 372 8.28 -14.57 1.18
C ASP A 372 9.71 -14.53 0.60
N ASP A 373 10.60 -15.35 1.17
CA ASP A 373 12.00 -15.47 0.70
C ASP A 373 12.16 -16.38 -0.52
N VAL A 374 11.14 -17.16 -0.90
CA VAL A 374 11.18 -18.07 -2.06
C VAL A 374 10.96 -17.27 -3.35
N ASN A 375 10.03 -16.31 -3.31
CA ASN A 375 9.71 -15.41 -4.42
C ASN A 375 9.77 -13.95 -3.93
N PRO A 376 10.96 -13.45 -3.56
CA PRO A 376 11.10 -12.14 -2.95
C PRO A 376 10.70 -11.05 -3.93
N TYR A 377 9.95 -10.05 -3.45
CA TYR A 377 9.63 -8.87 -4.25
C TYR A 377 10.05 -7.62 -3.48
N MET A 378 11.26 -7.13 -3.77
CA MET A 378 11.85 -6.00 -3.06
C MET A 378 11.34 -4.68 -3.64
N THR A 379 10.46 -4.00 -2.91
CA THR A 379 9.88 -2.71 -3.31
C THR A 379 10.24 -1.59 -2.34
N SER A 380 10.38 -1.88 -1.05
CA SER A 380 10.60 -0.91 0.02
C SER A 380 11.27 -1.57 1.24
N PHE A 381 10.50 -1.97 2.25
CA PHE A 381 10.96 -2.32 3.60
C PHE A 381 12.07 -3.37 3.66
N ARG A 382 11.99 -4.41 2.81
CA ARG A 382 12.95 -5.50 2.71
C ARG A 382 14.35 -4.99 2.38
N GLY A 383 14.45 -4.09 1.39
CA GLY A 383 15.71 -3.50 0.98
C GLY A 383 16.19 -2.39 1.94
N ILE A 384 15.27 -1.73 2.64
CA ILE A 384 15.59 -0.63 3.55
C ILE A 384 16.17 -1.13 4.87
N ASP A 385 15.48 -2.07 5.53
CA ASP A 385 15.96 -2.73 6.75
C ASP A 385 15.08 -3.95 7.11
N ASN A 386 15.21 -5.04 6.33
CA ASN A 386 14.43 -6.27 6.53
C ASN A 386 14.36 -6.76 7.99
N LYS A 387 15.48 -6.65 8.71
CA LYS A 387 15.60 -7.13 10.08
C LYS A 387 14.78 -6.28 11.06
N VAL A 388 14.59 -5.00 10.77
CA VAL A 388 13.76 -4.12 11.59
C VAL A 388 12.29 -4.27 11.21
N TYR A 389 11.94 -4.31 9.92
CA TYR A 389 10.55 -4.27 9.49
C TYR A 389 9.83 -5.62 9.58
N TYR A 390 10.52 -6.76 9.41
CA TYR A 390 9.89 -8.07 9.41
C TYR A 390 10.26 -8.95 10.62
N MET A 391 9.32 -9.80 11.02
CA MET A 391 9.53 -10.85 12.01
C MET A 391 10.35 -11.99 11.41
N LEU A 392 11.45 -12.34 12.08
CA LEU A 392 12.40 -13.35 11.61
C LEU A 392 12.61 -14.41 12.70
N ASP A 393 12.69 -15.68 12.29
CA ASP A 393 13.14 -16.76 13.16
C ASP A 393 14.67 -16.78 13.22
N LEU A 394 15.23 -16.08 14.22
CA LEU A 394 16.67 -15.99 14.40
C LEU A 394 17.33 -17.33 14.77
N ASN A 395 16.55 -18.32 15.23
CA ASN A 395 17.07 -19.66 15.53
C ASN A 395 17.07 -20.58 14.31
N ASN A 396 16.37 -20.18 13.25
CA ASN A 396 16.24 -20.94 12.02
C ASN A 396 16.61 -20.06 10.81
N SER A 397 17.89 -19.72 10.70
CA SER A 397 18.44 -19.04 9.53
C SER A 397 17.83 -17.67 9.21
N ALA A 398 17.19 -17.01 10.19
CA ALA A 398 16.49 -15.75 10.00
C ALA A 398 15.45 -15.81 8.86
N GLN A 399 14.71 -16.92 8.78
CA GLN A 399 13.56 -17.06 7.89
C GLN A 399 12.43 -16.10 8.31
N LEU A 400 11.69 -15.57 7.34
CA LEU A 400 10.50 -14.76 7.59
C LEU A 400 9.43 -15.60 8.31
N LEU A 401 8.94 -15.08 9.44
CA LEU A 401 7.80 -15.67 10.14
C LEU A 401 6.50 -15.25 9.43
N ASN A 402 5.62 -16.22 9.18
CA ASN A 402 4.42 -16.02 8.37
C ASN A 402 3.14 -16.31 9.19
N PHE A 403 2.88 -15.50 10.21
CA PHE A 403 1.63 -15.60 10.98
C PHE A 403 0.41 -15.04 10.24
N SER A 404 0.62 -14.19 9.22
CA SER A 404 -0.42 -13.63 8.36
C SER A 404 -0.97 -14.66 7.36
N GLY A 405 -0.15 -15.64 6.98
CA GLY A 405 -0.43 -16.56 5.87
C GLY A 405 -0.11 -15.97 4.48
N CYS A 406 0.45 -14.76 4.40
CA CYS A 406 0.70 -14.03 3.16
C CYS A 406 2.16 -14.04 2.68
N GLY A 407 3.08 -14.61 3.47
CA GLY A 407 4.50 -14.76 3.13
C GLY A 407 5.41 -14.28 4.26
N GLU A 408 5.03 -13.18 4.87
CA GLU A 408 5.77 -12.50 5.91
C GLU A 408 4.85 -11.83 6.94
N TYR A 409 5.43 -11.40 8.05
CA TYR A 409 4.72 -10.69 9.11
C TYR A 409 5.52 -9.46 9.55
N THR A 410 4.87 -8.30 9.58
CA THR A 410 5.47 -7.01 9.94
C THR A 410 5.67 -6.89 11.45
N LYS A 411 6.79 -6.29 11.87
CA LYS A 411 7.01 -5.91 13.27
C LYS A 411 6.29 -4.61 13.60
N LEU A 412 5.44 -4.64 14.63
CA LEU A 412 4.83 -3.43 15.21
C LEU A 412 5.69 -2.87 16.35
N GLN A 413 6.92 -2.45 16.04
CA GLN A 413 7.84 -1.82 17.00
C GLN A 413 7.85 -0.29 16.83
N PRO A 414 8.28 0.50 17.84
CA PRO A 414 8.27 1.97 17.76
C PRO A 414 8.95 2.55 16.51
N SER A 415 10.05 1.94 16.05
CA SER A 415 10.75 2.33 14.80
C SER A 415 9.95 2.06 13.52
N CYS A 416 9.02 1.11 13.54
CA CYS A 416 8.10 0.81 12.45
C CYS A 416 6.82 1.64 12.50
N CYS A 417 6.47 2.18 13.68
CA CYS A 417 5.26 2.97 13.92
C CYS A 417 5.51 4.50 13.91
N GLN A 418 6.77 4.95 13.94
CA GLN A 418 7.11 6.38 13.85
C GLN A 418 6.68 6.93 12.48
N GLY A 419 5.83 7.95 12.48
CA GLY A 419 5.26 8.56 11.27
C GLY A 419 3.79 8.21 11.01
N ALA A 420 3.26 7.11 11.57
CA ALA A 420 1.84 6.73 11.39
C ALA A 420 0.85 7.67 12.12
N CYS A 421 1.36 8.63 12.89
CA CYS A 421 0.58 9.65 13.61
C CYS A 421 1.10 11.05 13.29
N THR A 422 0.97 11.52 12.04
CA THR A 422 1.04 12.95 11.69
C THR A 422 0.12 13.29 10.54
#